data_AF-A0A1I4Q4S9-F1
#
_entry.id   AF-A0A1I4Q4S9-F1
#
_cell.length_a   1.000
_cell.length_b   1.000
_cell.length_c   1.000
_cell.angle_alpha   90.00
_cell.angle_beta   90.00
_cell.angle_gamma   90.00
#
_symmetry.space_group_name_H-M   'P 1'
#
loop_
_entity.id
_entity.type
_entity.pdbx_description
1 polymer ?
#
loop_
_entity_poly.entity_id
_entity_poly.type
_entity_poly.pdbx_seq_one_letter_code
_entity_poly.pdbx_strand_id
1 'polypeptide(L)'
;MINEALRLVRLAHGYKSKEVAEKIGVSASYLSEIESGKKTPTLDLLQKYSDVFGIRLSTLMFFAEELNREIPKEKIKDNVRKYIFKLMKLIEKQKDVVVDEEDSGKTS
;
A
#
# COMPACT_ATOMS: atom_id res chain seq x y z
N MET A 1 0.17 -1.88 15.21
CA MET A 1 0.35 -0.64 14.42
C MET A 1 1.34 -0.81 13.28
N ILE A 2 2.64 -1.02 13.54
CA ILE A 2 3.63 -1.29 12.49
C ILE A 2 3.31 -2.55 11.67
N ASN A 3 2.74 -3.57 12.31
CA ASN A 3 2.24 -4.77 11.63
C ASN A 3 1.16 -4.48 10.59
N GLU A 4 0.23 -3.56 10.87
CA GLU A 4 -0.82 -3.18 9.93
C GLU A 4 -0.24 -2.36 8.79
N ALA A 5 0.73 -1.47 9.06
CA ALA A 5 1.47 -0.77 8.02
C ALA A 5 2.18 -1.75 7.07
N LEU A 6 2.88 -2.76 7.60
CA LEU A 6 3.54 -3.82 6.80
C LEU A 6 2.52 -4.56 5.93
N ARG A 7 1.39 -4.96 6.52
CA ARG A 7 0.30 -5.65 5.83
C ARG A 7 -0.29 -4.79 4.71
N LEU A 8 -0.57 -3.52 4.97
CA LEU A 8 -1.15 -2.60 3.99
C LEU A 8 -0.18 -2.30 2.85
N VAL A 9 1.11 -2.10 3.14
CA VAL A 9 2.16 -1.96 2.11
C VAL A 9 2.20 -3.19 1.22
N ARG A 10 2.17 -4.39 1.80
CA ARG A 10 2.13 -5.64 1.03
C ARG A 10 0.90 -5.72 0.13
N LEU A 11 -0.28 -5.42 0.67
CA LEU A 11 -1.54 -5.48 -0.07
C LEU A 11 -1.60 -4.44 -1.19
N ALA A 12 -1.08 -3.24 -0.96
CA ALA A 12 -1.01 -2.18 -1.96
C ALA A 12 -0.17 -2.57 -3.18
N HIS A 13 0.83 -3.45 -3.00
CA HIS A 13 1.65 -4.00 -4.08
C HIS A 13 1.11 -5.32 -4.65
N GLY A 14 -0.08 -5.77 -4.23
CA GLY A 14 -0.73 -6.96 -4.77
C GLY A 14 -0.12 -8.30 -4.34
N TYR A 15 0.78 -8.32 -3.36
CA TYR A 15 1.46 -9.56 -2.94
C TYR A 15 0.70 -10.34 -1.87
N LYS A 16 0.73 -11.67 -1.97
CA LYS A 16 0.35 -12.59 -0.91
C LYS A 16 1.46 -12.69 0.14
N SER A 17 1.10 -13.02 1.37
CA SER A 17 2.07 -13.15 2.48
C SER A 17 3.18 -14.16 2.16
N LYS A 18 2.85 -15.32 1.56
CA LYS A 18 3.85 -16.33 1.16
C LYS A 18 4.91 -15.78 0.20
N GLU A 19 4.50 -14.99 -0.79
CA GLU A 19 5.41 -14.43 -1.80
C GLU A 19 6.39 -13.44 -1.19
N VAL A 20 5.93 -12.62 -0.24
CA VAL A 20 6.81 -11.70 0.49
C VAL A 20 7.73 -12.45 1.43
N ALA A 21 7.22 -13.47 2.13
CA ALA A 21 8.01 -14.30 3.04
C ALA A 21 9.19 -14.96 2.32
N GLU A 22 8.95 -15.49 1.11
CA GLU A 22 9.99 -16.02 0.24
C GLU A 22 11.02 -14.95 -0.16
N LYS A 23 10.57 -13.76 -0.58
CA LYS A 23 11.45 -12.64 -0.97
C LYS A 23 12.34 -12.13 0.17
N ILE A 24 11.80 -12.04 1.39
CA ILE A 24 12.54 -11.53 2.56
C ILE A 24 13.30 -12.64 3.31
N GLY A 25 13.16 -13.90 2.89
CA GLY A 25 13.86 -15.04 3.46
C GLY A 25 13.38 -15.44 4.86
N VAL A 26 12.06 -15.44 5.08
CA VAL A 26 11.44 -15.92 6.34
C VAL A 26 10.31 -16.92 6.07
N SER A 27 9.84 -17.60 7.11
CA SER A 27 8.68 -18.49 6.95
C SER A 27 7.38 -17.70 6.78
N ALA A 28 6.47 -18.22 5.95
CA ALA A 28 5.14 -17.62 5.77
C ALA A 28 4.35 -17.55 7.09
N SER A 29 4.55 -18.53 7.98
CA SER A 29 3.95 -18.52 9.32
C SER A 29 4.48 -17.35 10.15
N TYR A 30 5.81 -17.15 10.18
CA TYR A 30 6.42 -16.03 10.90
C TYR A 30 5.92 -14.69 10.36
N LEU A 31 5.87 -14.52 9.04
CA LEU A 31 5.36 -13.28 8.46
C LEU A 31 3.90 -13.01 8.81
N SER A 32 3.07 -14.06 8.83
CA SER A 32 1.67 -13.97 9.25
C SER A 32 1.54 -13.56 10.73
N GLU A 33 2.36 -14.12 11.61
CA GLU A 33 2.42 -13.73 13.03
C GLU A 33 2.84 -12.27 13.22
N ILE A 34 3.78 -11.79 12.39
CA ILE A 34 4.16 -10.37 12.37
C ILE A 34 2.98 -9.51 11.94
N GLU A 35 2.40 -9.74 10.76
CA GLU A 35 1.35 -8.89 10.19
C GLU A 35 0.06 -8.89 11.03
N SER A 36 -0.23 -10.01 11.70
CA SER A 36 -1.35 -10.09 12.66
C SER A 36 -1.07 -9.43 14.01
N GLY A 37 0.17 -8.98 14.26
CA GLY A 37 0.57 -8.35 15.52
C GLY A 37 0.81 -9.33 16.67
N LYS A 38 0.79 -10.65 16.41
CA LYS A 38 1.14 -11.67 17.40
C LYS A 38 2.61 -11.60 17.80
N LYS A 39 3.49 -11.19 16.88
CA LYS A 39 4.90 -10.96 17.12
C LYS A 39 5.30 -9.56 16.69
N THR A 40 6.28 -9.00 17.40
CA THR A 40 6.84 -7.69 17.08
C THR A 40 7.88 -7.85 15.95
N PRO A 41 7.80 -7.06 14.87
CA PRO A 41 8.80 -7.10 13.80
C PRO A 41 10.16 -6.61 14.29
N THR A 42 11.22 -7.27 13.83
CA THR A 42 12.60 -6.84 14.06
C THR A 42 12.97 -5.73 13.08
N LEU A 43 14.00 -4.95 13.42
CA LEU A 43 14.53 -3.92 12.51
C LEU A 43 14.99 -4.52 11.17
N ASP A 44 15.60 -5.71 11.20
CA ASP A 44 15.99 -6.47 10.00
C ASP A 44 14.78 -6.76 9.09
N LEU A 45 13.65 -7.21 9.67
CA LEU A 45 12.43 -7.44 8.89
C LEU A 45 11.90 -6.15 8.28
N LEU A 46 11.91 -5.05 9.04
CA LEU A 46 11.46 -3.74 8.53
C LEU A 46 12.36 -3.24 7.39
N GLN A 47 13.68 -3.46 7.49
CA GLN A 47 14.63 -3.13 6.43
C GLN A 47 14.38 -3.99 5.19
N LYS A 48 14.14 -5.28 5.34
CA LYS A 48 13.79 -6.16 4.21
C LYS A 48 12.50 -5.74 3.52
N TYR A 49 11.50 -5.25 4.26
CA TYR A 49 10.31 -4.63 3.65
C TYR A 49 10.65 -3.35 2.90
N SER A 50 11.48 -2.49 3.49
CA SER A 50 11.99 -1.28 2.86
C SER A 50 12.63 -1.59 1.50
N ASP A 51 13.48 -2.61 1.46
CA ASP A 51 14.22 -3.02 0.27
C ASP A 51 13.31 -3.68 -0.79
N VAL A 52 12.43 -4.61 -0.38
CA VAL A 52 11.53 -5.33 -1.30
C VAL A 52 10.53 -4.40 -1.99
N PHE A 53 10.02 -3.40 -1.26
CA PHE A 53 8.99 -2.49 -1.77
C PHE A 53 9.55 -1.14 -2.23
N GLY A 54 10.86 -0.90 -2.11
CA GLY A 54 11.48 0.37 -2.50
C GLY A 54 10.99 1.57 -1.70
N ILE A 55 10.53 1.35 -0.46
CA ILE A 55 10.00 2.40 0.42
C ILE A 55 11.05 2.68 1.49
N ARG A 56 11.37 3.95 1.78
CA ARG A 56 12.27 4.28 2.89
C ARG A 56 11.70 3.80 4.23
N LEU A 57 12.54 3.21 5.08
CA LEU A 57 12.13 2.77 6.42
C LEU A 57 11.46 3.89 7.23
N SER A 58 11.95 5.13 7.14
CA SER A 58 11.32 6.28 7.80
C SER A 58 9.89 6.54 7.31
N THR A 59 9.60 6.32 6.03
CA THR A 59 8.26 6.43 5.47
C THR A 59 7.34 5.33 6.00
N LEU A 60 7.85 4.09 6.11
CA LEU A 60 7.10 2.98 6.70
C LEU A 60 6.75 3.26 8.17
N MET A 61 7.70 3.77 8.95
CA MET A 61 7.49 4.14 10.35
C MET A 61 6.48 5.29 10.49
N PHE A 62 6.59 6.32 9.65
CA PHE A 62 5.63 7.42 9.60
C PHE A 62 4.20 6.93 9.31
N PHE A 63 4.03 6.02 8.34
CA PHE A 63 2.72 5.43 8.06
C PHE A 63 2.16 4.66 9.25
N ALA A 64 2.99 3.91 9.97
CA ALA A 64 2.56 3.20 11.16
C ALA A 64 2.09 4.14 12.28
N GLU A 65 2.72 5.31 12.41
CA GLU A 65 2.31 6.35 13.35
C GLU A 65 0.99 7.01 12.94
N GLU A 66 0.86 7.38 11.67
CA GLU A 66 -0.37 7.99 11.14
C GLU A 66 -1.58 7.05 11.23
N LEU A 67 -1.39 5.74 11.04
CA LEU A 67 -2.45 4.73 11.24
C LEU A 67 -2.96 4.67 12.67
N ASN A 68 -2.19 5.14 13.65
CA ASN A 68 -2.59 5.17 15.05
C ASN A 68 -3.24 6.48 15.48
N ARG A 69 -3.20 7.51 14.63
CA ARG A 69 -3.81 8.79 14.96
C ARG A 69 -5.32 8.64 14.94
N GLU A 70 -5.96 8.90 16.08
CA GLU A 70 -7.41 9.02 16.13
C GLU A 70 -7.86 10.18 15.25
N ILE A 71 -8.74 9.88 14.29
CA ILE A 71 -9.38 10.90 13.45
C ILE A 71 -10.75 11.17 14.07
N PRO A 72 -11.05 12.44 14.46
CA PRO A 72 -12.39 12.79 14.93
C PRO A 72 -13.45 12.40 13.91
N LYS A 73 -14.56 11.78 14.36
CA LYS A 73 -15.59 11.20 13.49
C LYS A 73 -16.16 12.19 12.48
N GLU A 74 -16.29 13.45 12.88
CA GLU A 74 -16.77 14.56 12.07
C GLU A 74 -15.81 14.82 10.90
N LYS A 75 -14.50 14.76 11.15
CA LYS A 75 -13.46 14.91 10.12
C LYS A 75 -13.36 13.69 9.21
N ILE A 76 -13.70 12.49 9.68
CA ILE A 76 -13.67 11.28 8.84
C ILE A 76 -14.61 11.44 7.64
N LYS A 77 -15.86 11.87 7.87
CA LYS A 77 -16.85 12.00 6.79
C LYS A 77 -16.41 13.01 5.73
N ASP A 78 -15.87 14.15 6.16
CA ASP A 78 -15.38 15.19 5.27
C ASP A 78 -14.12 14.77 4.51
N ASN A 79 -13.19 14.11 5.18
CA ASN A 79 -11.96 13.60 4.56
C ASN A 79 -12.27 12.50 3.54
N VAL A 80 -13.14 11.55 3.88
CA VAL A 80 -13.58 10.49 2.95
C VAL A 80 -14.22 11.11 1.71
N ARG A 81 -15.15 12.07 1.86
CA ARG A 81 -15.75 12.79 0.72
C ARG A 81 -14.69 13.46 -0.15
N LYS A 82 -13.73 14.15 0.47
CA LYS A 82 -12.62 14.83 -0.22
C LYS A 82 -11.74 13.85 -1.00
N TYR A 83 -11.41 12.70 -0.41
CA TYR A 83 -10.61 11.67 -1.07
C TYR A 83 -11.36 10.98 -2.21
N ILE A 84 -12.64 10.64 -2.02
CA ILE A 84 -13.49 10.07 -3.08
C ILE A 84 -13.56 11.05 -4.27
N PHE A 85 -13.82 12.33 -4.01
CA PHE A 85 -13.87 13.34 -5.07
C PHE A 85 -12.52 13.49 -5.80
N LYS A 86 -11.40 13.50 -5.05
CA LYS A 86 -10.06 13.53 -5.65
C LYS A 86 -9.79 12.30 -6.51
N LEU A 87 -10.20 11.12 -6.04
CA LEU A 87 -10.09 9.86 -6.79
C LEU A 87 -10.94 9.89 -8.06
N MET A 88 -12.20 10.31 -7.98
CA MET A 88 -13.09 10.45 -9.15
C MET A 88 -12.48 11.36 -10.21
N LYS A 89 -11.91 12.51 -9.80
CA LYS A 89 -11.20 13.42 -10.72
C LYS A 89 -9.93 12.82 -11.33
N LEU A 90 -9.22 11.97 -10.60
CA LEU A 90 -8.03 11.28 -11.13
C LEU A 90 -8.43 10.22 -12.17
N ILE A 91 -9.50 9.47 -11.91
CA ILE A 91 -10.03 8.47 -12.84
C ILE A 91 -10.54 9.13 -14.13
N GLU A 92 -11.21 10.28 -14.03
CA GLU A 92 -11.63 11.09 -15.18
C GLU A 92 -10.42 11.45 -16.05
N LYS A 93 -9.35 12.00 -15.45
CA LYS A 93 -8.11 12.34 -16.16
C LYS A 93 -7.38 11.13 -16.77
N GLN A 94 -7.57 9.93 -16.24
CA GLN A 94 -6.97 8.72 -16.79
C GLN A 94 -7.70 8.25 -18.06
N LYS A 95 -9.00 8.53 -18.19
CA LYS A 95 -9.77 8.18 -19.41
C LYS A 95 -9.31 8.98 -20.63
N ASP A 96 -8.85 10.21 -20.45
CA ASP A 96 -8.34 11.04 -21.55
C ASP A 96 -7.00 10.54 -22.13
N VAL A 97 -6.30 9.60 -21.47
CA VAL A 97 -5.00 9.06 -21.92
C VAL A 97 -5.16 7.79 -22.77
N VAL A 98 -6.33 7.14 -22.76
CA VAL A 98 -6.56 5.84 -23.44
C VAL A 98 -7.28 6.00 -24.79
N VAL A 99 -7.68 7.22 -25.17
CA VAL A 99 -8.49 7.46 -26.39
C VAL A 99 -7.65 7.78 -27.64
N ASP A 100 -6.33 8.00 -27.51
CA ASP A 100 -5.49 8.42 -28.65
C ASP A 100 -4.81 7.27 -29.45
N GLU A 101 -5.07 5.99 -29.16
CA GLU A 101 -4.44 4.86 -29.89
C GLU A 101 -5.27 4.20 -31.01
N GLU A 102 -6.47 4.70 -31.34
CA GLU A 102 -7.27 4.13 -32.45
C GLU A 102 -7.78 5.17 -33.45
N ASP A 103 -6.89 5.84 -34.20
CA ASP A 103 -7.21 6.22 -35.59
C ASP A 103 -5.95 6.44 -36.45
N SER A 104 -5.29 5.35 -36.85
CA SER A 104 -4.39 5.39 -38.02
C SER A 104 -4.34 4.03 -38.71
N GLY A 105 -5.46 3.61 -39.30
CA GLY A 105 -5.52 2.26 -39.87
C GLY A 105 -6.69 1.95 -40.78
N LYS A 106 -7.13 2.88 -41.63
CA LYS A 106 -7.93 2.53 -42.81
C LYS A 106 -7.21 2.97 -44.09
N THR A 107 -6.33 2.09 -44.56
CA THR A 107 -5.98 1.93 -45.97
C THR A 107 -6.35 0.52 -46.38
N SER A 108 -7.45 0.37 -47.11
CA SER A 108 -7.65 -0.48 -48.30
C SER A 108 -9.12 -0.48 -48.68
#